data_AF-A0A6A0I2S4-F1
#
_entry.id   AF-A0A6A0I2S4-F1
#
_cell.length_a   1.000
_cell.length_b   1.000
_cell.length_c   1.000
_cell.angle_alpha   90.00
_cell.angle_beta   90.00
_cell.angle_gamma   90.00
#
_symmetry.space_group_name_H-M   'P 1'
#
loop_
_entity.id
_entity.type
_entity.pdbx_description
1 polymer ?
#
loop_
_entity_poly.entity_id
_entity_poly.type
_entity_poly.pdbx_seq_one_letter_code
_entity_poly.pdbx_strand_id
1 'polypeptide(L)' 'MGVLESIFNVNGAPKHEIVFVYDGRFVEESVYALPALHGREANGDPLRATWRALEAFDENHRLAPEGLRVLLSSTQ' A
#
# COMPACT_ATOMS: atom_id res chain seq x y z
N MET A 1 -12.20 -4.03 5.64
CA MET A 1 -11.74 -3.03 4.64
C MET A 1 -12.41 -1.69 4.91
N GLY A 2 -11.69 -0.57 4.81
CA GLY A 2 -12.09 0.72 5.39
C GLY A 2 -11.43 1.94 4.76
N VAL A 3 -11.61 3.12 5.38
CA VAL A 3 -11.12 4.41 4.87
C VAL A 3 -10.18 5.05 5.88
N LEU A 4 -9.09 5.65 5.38
CA LEU A 4 -8.12 6.39 6.17
C LEU A 4 -8.03 7.82 5.64
N GLU A 5 -7.99 8.78 6.56
CA GLU A 5 -7.58 10.15 6.27
C GLU A 5 -6.08 10.25 6.54
N SER A 6 -5.29 10.66 5.54
CA SER A 6 -3.83 10.79 5.65
C SER A 6 -3.41 12.23 5.42
N ILE A 7 -2.87 12.87 6.46
CA ILE A 7 -2.32 14.22 6.41
C ILE A 7 -0.82 14.14 6.69
N PHE A 8 0.00 14.60 5.74
CA PHE A 8 1.46 14.48 5.82
C PHE A 8 2.16 15.62 5.06
N ASN A 9 3.47 15.78 5.24
CA ASN A 9 4.23 16.84 4.55
C ASN A 9 5.15 16.26 3.47
N VAL A 10 5.17 16.89 2.30
CA VAL A 10 6.13 16.60 1.22
C VAL A 10 6.84 17.89 0.86
N ASN A 11 8.17 17.91 0.99
CA ASN A 11 9.01 19.09 0.73
C ASN A 11 8.51 20.35 1.46
N GLY A 12 8.06 20.20 2.71
CA GLY A 12 7.54 21.28 3.55
C GLY A 12 6.10 21.72 3.23
N ALA A 13 5.44 21.12 2.25
CA ALA A 13 4.05 21.41 1.91
C ALA A 13 3.11 20.34 2.51
N PRO A 14 2.03 20.74 3.21
CA PRO A 14 1.03 19.80 3.68
C PRO A 14 0.30 19.17 2.48
N LYS A 15 0.08 17.87 2.59
CA LYS A 15 -0.67 17.02 1.68
C LYS A 15 -1.76 16.32 2.46
N HIS A 16 -2.83 16.00 1.75
CA HIS A 16 -4.01 15.39 2.32
C HIS A 16 -4.58 14.41 1.31
N GLU A 17 -4.73 13.16 1.73
CA GLU A 17 -5.27 12.06 0.94
C GLU A 17 -6.36 11.35 1.71
N ILE A 18 -7.44 10.98 1.03
CA ILE A 18 -8.42 10.01 1.53
C ILE A 18 -8.14 8.68 0.85
N VAL A 19 -7.71 7.70 1.66
CA VAL A 19 -7.28 6.39 1.18
C VAL A 19 -8.37 5.37 1.46
N PHE A 20 -8.95 4.84 0.40
CA PHE A 20 -9.89 3.73 0.44
C PHE A 20 -9.12 2.43 0.25
N VAL A 21 -9.21 1.51 1.21
CA VAL A 21 -8.52 0.22 1.12
C VAL A 21 -9.54 -0.90 1.00
N TYR A 22 -9.31 -1.79 0.03
CA TYR A 22 -10.20 -2.88 -0.39
C TYR A 22 -9.48 -4.23 -0.37
N ASP A 23 -10.23 -5.28 -0.05
CA ASP A 23 -9.75 -6.67 -0.02
C ASP A 23 -10.08 -7.24 -1.39
N GLY A 24 -9.05 -7.28 -2.22
CA GLY A 24 -9.11 -7.74 -3.59
C GLY A 24 -8.47 -9.11 -3.72
N ARG A 25 -9.09 -9.97 -4.52
CA ARG A 25 -8.51 -11.24 -4.95
C ARG A 25 -8.27 -11.22 -6.44
N PHE A 26 -7.07 -11.65 -6.85
CA PHE A 26 -6.80 -11.88 -8.26
C PHE A 26 -7.63 -13.08 -8.74
N VAL A 27 -8.22 -12.96 -9.93
CA VAL A 27 -8.95 -14.07 -10.58
C VAL A 27 -8.00 -15.23 -10.87
N GLU A 28 -6.78 -14.91 -11.30
CA GLU A 28 -5.72 -15.87 -11.57
C GLU A 28 -4.83 -16.05 -10.32
N GLU A 29 -4.98 -17.17 -9.62
CA GLU A 29 -4.20 -17.45 -8.40
C GLU A 29 -2.69 -17.51 -8.64
N SER A 30 -2.28 -17.88 -9.85
CA SER A 30 -0.86 -17.93 -10.24
C SER A 30 -0.13 -16.58 -10.10
N VAL A 31 -0.87 -15.47 -10.07
CA VAL A 31 -0.31 -14.12 -9.84
C VAL A 31 0.40 -14.02 -8.50
N TYR A 32 -0.11 -14.69 -7.46
CA TYR A 32 0.50 -14.68 -6.13
C TYR A 32 1.86 -15.40 -6.08
N ALA A 33 2.14 -16.29 -7.03
CA ALA A 33 3.44 -16.97 -7.13
C ALA A 33 4.52 -16.10 -7.78
N LEU A 34 4.15 -14.98 -8.42
CA LEU A 34 5.11 -14.08 -9.05
C LEU A 34 5.92 -13.33 -7.96
N PRO A 35 7.25 -13.21 -8.11
CA PRO A 35 8.07 -12.49 -7.13
C PRO A 35 7.82 -10.98 -7.13
N ALA A 36 7.25 -10.45 -8.22
CA ALA A 36 6.87 -9.05 -8.37
C ALA A 36 5.84 -8.88 -9.49
N LEU A 37 5.02 -7.84 -9.36
CA LEU A 37 4.17 -7.32 -10.43
C LEU A 37 4.86 -6.11 -11.07
N HIS A 38 4.85 -6.05 -12.39
CA HIS A 38 5.37 -4.92 -13.15
C HIS A 38 4.23 -4.21 -13.83
N GLY A 39 4.25 -2.88 -13.79
CA GLY A 39 3.23 -2.03 -14.38
C GLY A 39 3.82 -0.72 -14.88
N ARG A 40 2.93 0.20 -15.25
CA ARG A 40 3.29 1.57 -15.58
C ARG A 40 2.37 2.52 -14.81
N GLU A 41 2.97 3.56 -14.27
CA GLU A 41 2.25 4.70 -13.73
C GLU A 41 1.51 5.45 -14.85
N ALA A 42 0.58 6.33 -14.48
CA ALA A 42 -0.19 7.13 -15.44
C ALA A 42 0.70 8.01 -16.35
N ASN A 43 1.87 8.40 -15.88
CA ASN A 43 2.87 9.16 -16.64
C ASN A 43 3.80 8.27 -17.50
N GLY A 44 3.62 6.95 -17.47
CA GLY A 44 4.41 5.97 -18.22
C GLY A 44 5.62 5.39 -17.50
N ASP A 45 5.97 5.91 -16.31
CA ASP A 45 7.10 5.44 -15.51
C ASP A 45 6.90 3.97 -15.08
N PRO A 46 7.97 3.16 -15.03
CA PRO A 46 7.86 1.77 -14.63
C PRO A 46 7.51 1.66 -13.14
N LEU A 47 6.49 0.86 -12.83
CA LEU A 47 6.10 0.49 -11.48
C LEU A 47 6.50 -0.97 -11.20
N ARG A 48 7.05 -1.22 -10.01
CA ARG A 48 7.32 -2.58 -9.53
C ARG A 48 6.72 -2.77 -8.13
N ALA A 49 5.74 -3.64 -8.01
CA ALA A 49 5.12 -4.01 -6.75
C ALA A 49 5.56 -5.41 -6.31
N THR A 50 5.74 -5.62 -5.01
CA THR A 50 6.13 -6.90 -4.42
C THR A 50 5.26 -7.23 -3.23
N TRP A 51 5.04 -8.51 -2.98
CA TRP A 51 4.42 -8.99 -1.76
C TRP A 51 5.32 -8.73 -0.56
N ARG A 52 4.76 -8.21 0.52
CA ARG A 52 5.48 -7.90 1.77
C ARG A 52 4.66 -8.38 2.95
N ALA A 53 5.30 -9.13 3.85
CA ALA A 53 4.73 -9.47 5.13
C ALA A 53 4.59 -8.20 5.99
N LEU A 54 3.57 -8.12 6.85
CA LEU A 54 3.34 -6.94 7.70
C LEU A 54 4.51 -6.71 8.70
N GLU A 55 5.20 -7.78 9.06
CA GLU A 55 6.35 -7.80 9.96
C GLU A 55 7.60 -7.19 9.31
N ALA A 56 7.63 -7.10 7.97
CA ALA A 56 8.74 -6.50 7.23
C ALA A 56 8.72 -4.96 7.25
N PHE A 57 7.79 -4.35 7.98
CA PHE A 57 7.67 -2.92 8.20
C PHE A 57 8.01 -2.57 9.65
N ASP A 58 9.02 -1.74 9.81
CA ASP A 58 9.64 -1.31 11.06
C ASP A 58 9.94 0.20 11.05
N GLU A 59 10.75 0.68 11.99
CA GLU A 59 11.13 2.09 12.09
C GLU A 59 11.89 2.60 10.86
N ASN A 60 12.63 1.72 10.18
CA ASN A 60 13.39 2.05 8.97
C ASN A 60 12.56 1.84 7.69
N HIS A 61 11.53 1.00 7.76
CA HIS A 61 10.64 0.66 6.65
C HIS A 61 9.19 0.94 7.04
N ARG A 62 8.80 2.21 6.99
CA ARG A 62 7.45 2.61 7.36
C ARG A 62 6.40 2.04 6.41
N LEU A 63 5.29 1.56 6.99
CA LEU A 63 4.05 1.30 6.28
C LEU A 63 3.21 2.58 6.22
N ALA A 64 2.96 3.08 5.02
CA ALA A 64 2.16 4.27 4.78
C ALA A 64 0.82 3.91 4.08
N PRO A 65 -0.26 4.68 4.30
CA PRO A 65 -0.35 5.82 5.22
C PRO A 65 -0.33 5.39 6.70
N GLU A 66 -0.15 6.35 7.60
CA GLU A 66 -0.32 6.13 9.04
C GLU A 66 -1.70 5.55 9.34
N GLY A 67 -1.78 4.64 10.32
CA GLY A 67 -3.02 3.91 10.64
C GLY A 67 -3.29 2.69 9.76
N LEU A 68 -2.62 2.52 8.60
CA LEU A 68 -2.84 1.36 7.74
C LEU A 68 -2.54 0.03 8.45
N ARG A 69 -1.49 -0.04 9.26
CA ARG A 69 -1.16 -1.26 10.03
C ARG A 69 -2.32 -1.69 10.94
N VAL A 70 -2.91 -0.73 11.65
CA VAL A 70 -4.05 -0.97 12.55
C VAL A 70 -5.27 -1.44 11.76
N LEU A 71 -5.56 -0.80 10.62
CA LEU A 71 -6.66 -1.19 9.75
C LEU A 71 -6.51 -2.65 9.26
N LEU A 72 -5.29 -3.04 8.87
CA LEU A 72 -5.00 -4.39 8.38
C LEU A 72 -5.06 -5.44 9.50
N SER A 73 -4.63 -5.12 10.73
CA SER A 73 -4.68 -6.05 11.86
C SER A 73 -6.06 -6.19 12.51
N SER A 74 -6.97 -5.26 12.23
CA SER A 74 -8.32 -5.24 12.83
C SER A 74 -9.33 -6.12 12.06
N THR A 75 -8.92 -6.68 10.92
CA THR A 75 -9.77 -7.59 10.13
C THR A 75 -9.42 -9.02 10.54
N GLN A 76 -10.14 -9.55 11.53
CA GLN A 76 -10.20 -10.98 11.88
C GLN A 76 -11.54 -11.55 11.43
#